data_AF-A0A519RR02-F1
#
_entry.id   AF-A0A519RR02-F1
#
_cell.length_a   1.000
_cell.length_b   1.000
_cell.length_c   1.000
_cell.angle_alpha   90.00
_cell.angle_beta   90.00
_cell.angle_gamma   90.00
#
_symmetry.space_group_name_H-M   'P 1'
#
loop_
_entity.id
_entity.type
_entity.pdbx_description
1 polymer ?
#
loop_
_entity_poly.entity_id
_entity_poly.type
_entity_poly.pdbx_seq_one_letter_code
_entity_poly.pdbx_strand_id
1 'polypeptide(L)'
;MKFLVTLLLSGFLLPALAQQRQFDAHSLSLPKELEYYDNQFSGLSVADGKLLLLSESRLQDKAEAKLYAVALADLDRQLADTTYVLPYQKLPLTNLAALRAKMTALGQRYEGLEAMLVAKDAVYFSVETATPSTNCYLLKGHLGPSAVVLDTTFLLPLAKPVAADGSHIYNAGFEALAKANERLFAFFEFNSFPSQNYAYELAGAAGRGKNPPRPVPFSPLPFRITDMTATGRNHFTAINYFFKGEGDDAVYRTPAADANTKLIADNGVFKNYCRLIDVELKGNAFSWKPLWEFPVPYMSYNWEGIAAYNGGYFIINDKYTPARPYRTTLLYLQAHK
;
A
#
# COMPACT_ATOMS: atom_id res chain seq x y z
N MET A 1 -15.80 -40.92 54.20
CA MET A 1 -15.34 -40.96 52.79
C MET A 1 -16.47 -40.47 51.91
N LYS A 2 -16.19 -39.47 51.06
CA LYS A 2 -17.05 -38.95 49.95
C LYS A 2 -18.30 -38.23 50.50
N PHE A 3 -18.51 -36.93 50.36
CA PHE A 3 -18.52 -36.13 49.13
C PHE A 3 -18.12 -34.68 49.45
N LEU A 4 -16.83 -34.40 49.25
CA LEU A 4 -16.33 -33.06 48.96
C LEU A 4 -15.98 -33.08 47.47
N VAL A 5 -16.07 -31.93 46.79
CA VAL A 5 -15.76 -31.71 45.36
C VAL A 5 -16.92 -31.94 44.40
N THR A 6 -17.76 -30.93 44.18
CA THR A 6 -18.21 -30.50 42.82
C THR A 6 -19.11 -29.25 42.93
N LEU A 7 -18.55 -28.09 43.29
CA LEU A 7 -19.29 -26.83 43.09
C LEU A 7 -18.33 -25.63 43.08
N LEU A 8 -17.46 -25.55 42.07
CA LEU A 8 -16.64 -24.37 41.74
C LEU A 8 -15.85 -24.70 40.48
N LEU A 9 -16.42 -24.48 39.31
CA LEU A 9 -15.74 -24.27 38.00
C LEU A 9 -16.78 -24.27 36.87
N SER A 10 -17.74 -23.36 36.95
CA SER A 10 -18.50 -22.89 35.77
C SER A 10 -18.25 -21.39 35.64
N GLY A 11 -16.97 -21.02 35.64
CA GLY A 11 -16.53 -19.74 35.12
C GLY A 11 -16.74 -19.80 33.62
N PHE A 12 -17.80 -19.14 33.14
CA PHE A 12 -18.02 -18.87 31.73
C PHE A 12 -16.78 -18.17 31.16
N LEU A 13 -15.90 -18.95 30.53
CA LEU A 13 -14.95 -18.45 29.55
C LEU A 13 -15.78 -18.11 28.31
N LEU A 14 -16.46 -16.96 28.33
CA LEU A 14 -16.85 -16.33 27.09
C LEU A 14 -15.53 -15.94 26.42
N PRO A 15 -15.18 -16.51 25.24
CA PRO A 15 -14.08 -15.96 24.48
C PRO A 15 -14.48 -14.50 24.20
N ALA A 16 -13.70 -13.56 24.71
CA ALA A 16 -13.75 -12.20 24.24
C ALA A 16 -13.39 -12.26 22.76
N LEU A 17 -14.40 -12.42 21.90
CA LEU A 17 -14.30 -12.08 20.49
C LEU A 17 -13.93 -10.61 20.51
N ALA A 18 -12.64 -10.32 20.40
CA ALA A 18 -12.14 -8.97 20.31
C ALA A 18 -12.93 -8.29 19.20
N GLN A 19 -13.79 -7.35 19.58
CA GLN A 19 -14.65 -6.65 18.66
C GLN A 19 -13.72 -5.97 17.64
N GLN A 20 -13.84 -6.38 16.38
CA GLN A 20 -13.04 -5.79 15.30
C GLN A 20 -13.26 -4.28 15.32
N ARG A 21 -12.15 -3.54 15.24
CA ARG A 21 -12.18 -2.08 15.23
C ARG A 21 -13.09 -1.61 14.10
N GLN A 22 -14.06 -0.77 14.44
CA GLN A 22 -15.02 -0.21 13.48
C GLN A 22 -14.57 1.17 13.02
N PHE A 23 -14.88 1.49 11.77
CA PHE A 23 -14.56 2.76 11.15
C PHE A 23 -15.79 3.32 10.44
N ASP A 24 -15.99 4.62 10.57
CA ASP A 24 -16.91 5.39 9.73
C ASP A 24 -16.12 5.99 8.56
N ALA A 25 -16.68 5.88 7.35
CA ALA A 25 -16.06 6.41 6.15
C ALA A 25 -16.63 7.79 5.80
N HIS A 26 -15.75 8.79 5.73
CA HIS A 26 -16.07 10.16 5.34
C HIS A 26 -15.41 10.48 4.01
N SER A 27 -16.20 10.84 3.00
CA SER A 27 -15.64 11.26 1.71
C SER A 27 -15.21 12.72 1.77
N LEU A 28 -14.00 12.99 1.30
CA LEU A 28 -13.44 14.33 1.14
C LEU A 28 -13.57 14.77 -0.31
N SER A 29 -14.06 15.97 -0.53
CA SER A 29 -14.22 16.52 -1.88
C SER A 29 -12.89 17.05 -2.39
N LEU A 30 -12.37 16.40 -3.44
CA LEU A 30 -11.13 16.79 -4.07
C LEU A 30 -11.35 17.90 -5.10
N PRO A 31 -10.44 18.88 -5.21
CA PRO A 31 -10.42 19.81 -6.33
C PRO A 31 -10.27 19.07 -7.66
N LYS A 32 -10.76 19.64 -8.76
CA LYS A 32 -10.76 19.01 -10.11
C LYS A 32 -9.41 18.42 -10.52
N GLU A 33 -8.31 19.10 -10.21
CA GLU A 33 -6.97 18.59 -10.50
C GLU A 33 -6.68 17.29 -9.77
N LEU A 34 -7.07 17.15 -8.48
CA LEU A 34 -6.83 15.94 -7.70
C LEU A 34 -7.89 14.85 -7.96
N GLU A 35 -9.13 15.24 -8.30
CA GLU A 35 -10.20 14.30 -8.67
C GLU A 35 -9.96 13.64 -10.04
N TYR A 36 -9.09 14.22 -10.88
CA TYR A 36 -8.82 13.74 -12.22
C TYR A 36 -8.22 12.32 -12.21
N TYR A 37 -9.01 11.36 -12.72
CA TYR A 37 -8.74 9.93 -12.60
C TYR A 37 -7.45 9.46 -13.28
N ASP A 38 -6.94 10.15 -14.31
CA ASP A 38 -5.66 9.77 -14.96
C ASP A 38 -4.43 10.26 -14.18
N ASN A 39 -4.59 10.97 -13.06
CA ASN A 39 -3.45 11.18 -12.17
C ASN A 39 -2.88 9.86 -11.66
N GLN A 40 -3.74 8.86 -11.47
CA GLN A 40 -3.42 7.52 -10.99
C GLN A 40 -2.57 7.53 -9.73
N PHE A 41 -3.20 7.46 -8.56
CA PHE A 41 -2.52 7.59 -7.27
C PHE A 41 -2.12 6.23 -6.70
N SER A 42 -0.84 6.06 -6.37
CA SER A 42 -0.23 4.80 -5.92
C SER A 42 0.44 4.89 -4.54
N GLY A 43 0.01 5.83 -3.71
CA GLY A 43 0.48 5.86 -2.33
C GLY A 43 0.18 7.16 -1.60
N LEU A 44 0.03 7.03 -0.28
CA LEU A 44 -0.14 8.16 0.61
C LEU A 44 0.96 8.20 1.69
N SER A 45 1.33 9.39 2.13
CA SER A 45 2.18 9.54 3.30
C SER A 45 1.85 10.81 4.08
N VAL A 46 1.91 10.73 5.40
CA VAL A 46 1.79 11.90 6.27
C VAL A 46 3.17 12.35 6.72
N ALA A 47 3.52 13.61 6.42
CA ALA A 47 4.79 14.21 6.82
C ALA A 47 4.64 15.72 6.98
N ASP A 48 5.30 16.29 8.00
CA ASP A 48 5.40 17.75 8.22
C ASP A 48 4.05 18.51 8.13
N GLY A 49 3.00 17.94 8.73
CA GLY A 49 1.67 18.54 8.74
C GLY A 49 0.92 18.48 7.41
N LYS A 50 1.37 17.64 6.46
CA LYS A 50 0.77 17.45 5.14
C LYS A 50 0.43 15.98 4.89
N LEU A 51 -0.64 15.76 4.14
CA LEU A 51 -0.89 14.53 3.40
C LEU A 51 -0.24 14.66 2.02
N LEU A 52 0.63 13.72 1.69
CA LEU A 52 1.31 13.62 0.40
C LEU A 52 0.63 12.53 -0.42
N LEU A 53 0.35 12.83 -1.70
CA LEU A 53 -0.32 11.93 -2.63
C LEU A 53 0.59 11.68 -3.83
N LEU A 54 1.08 10.45 -3.97
CA LEU A 54 1.95 10.02 -5.06
C LEU A 54 1.13 9.77 -6.32
N SER A 55 1.44 10.48 -7.41
CA SER A 55 0.99 10.08 -8.75
C SER A 55 1.97 9.05 -9.32
N GLU A 56 1.44 7.99 -9.93
CA GLU A 56 2.22 6.94 -10.58
C GLU A 56 3.18 7.49 -11.65
N SER A 57 2.88 8.68 -12.20
CA SER A 57 3.73 9.34 -13.18
C SER A 57 3.99 8.42 -14.39
N ARG A 58 2.98 7.66 -14.83
CA ARG A 58 3.10 6.60 -15.84
C ARG A 58 3.65 7.09 -17.17
N LEU A 59 4.52 6.28 -17.78
CA LEU A 59 5.16 6.64 -19.05
C LEU A 59 4.18 6.59 -20.24
N GLN A 60 3.32 5.58 -20.27
CA GLN A 60 2.29 5.33 -21.29
C GLN A 60 1.28 6.48 -21.39
N ASP A 61 0.99 7.13 -20.27
CA ASP A 61 0.03 8.23 -20.20
C ASP A 61 0.70 9.60 -20.40
N LYS A 62 2.02 9.63 -20.60
CA LYS A 62 2.85 10.86 -20.62
C LYS A 62 2.60 11.72 -19.38
N ALA A 63 2.35 11.08 -18.24
CA ALA A 63 1.97 11.77 -17.02
C ALA A 63 3.13 12.62 -16.49
N GLU A 64 2.77 13.81 -15.98
CA GLU A 64 3.70 14.68 -15.28
C GLU A 64 4.27 13.99 -14.05
N ALA A 65 5.59 14.04 -13.88
CA ALA A 65 6.25 13.50 -12.70
C ALA A 65 6.03 14.43 -11.50
N LYS A 66 5.09 14.09 -10.62
CA LYS A 66 4.67 14.97 -9.52
C LYS A 66 4.22 14.21 -8.27
N LEU A 67 4.30 14.93 -7.16
CA LEU A 67 3.67 14.61 -5.89
C LEU A 67 2.69 15.75 -5.58
N TYR A 68 1.56 15.46 -4.96
CA TYR A 68 0.69 16.49 -4.41
C TYR A 68 0.83 16.55 -2.90
N ALA A 69 0.63 17.74 -2.33
CA ALA A 69 0.59 17.94 -0.89
C ALA A 69 -0.65 18.75 -0.50
N VAL A 70 -1.37 18.26 0.49
CA VAL A 70 -2.54 18.92 1.10
C VAL A 70 -2.25 19.09 2.58
N ALA A 71 -2.49 20.27 3.16
CA ALA A 71 -2.25 20.44 4.59
C ALA A 71 -3.28 19.64 5.40
N LEU A 72 -2.83 18.99 6.48
CA LEU A 72 -3.72 18.20 7.34
C LEU A 72 -4.79 19.08 8.01
N ALA A 73 -4.44 20.31 8.37
CA ALA A 73 -5.39 21.28 8.92
C ALA A 73 -6.53 21.62 7.94
N ASP A 74 -6.25 21.61 6.63
CA ASP A 74 -7.26 21.86 5.60
C ASP A 74 -8.17 20.64 5.41
N LEU A 75 -7.61 19.43 5.54
CA LEU A 75 -8.39 18.18 5.56
C LEU A 75 -9.30 18.11 6.79
N ASP A 76 -8.80 18.43 7.99
CA ASP A 76 -9.61 18.54 9.21
C ASP A 76 -10.74 19.56 9.06
N ARG A 77 -10.43 20.72 8.45
CA ARG A 77 -11.44 21.74 8.17
C ARG A 77 -12.52 21.21 7.23
N GLN A 78 -12.15 20.48 6.17
CA GLN A 78 -13.15 19.92 5.25
C GLN A 78 -14.00 18.82 5.91
N LEU A 79 -13.43 18.04 6.84
CA LEU A 79 -14.22 17.07 7.62
C LEU A 79 -15.29 17.76 8.48
N ALA A 80 -15.03 18.97 8.97
CA ALA A 80 -15.99 19.77 9.74
C ALA A 80 -16.94 20.61 8.85
N ASP A 81 -16.47 21.05 7.69
CA ASP A 81 -17.19 21.86 6.72
C ASP A 81 -16.98 21.30 5.31
N THR A 82 -17.92 20.47 4.85
CA THR A 82 -17.84 19.80 3.55
C THR A 82 -17.90 20.76 2.36
N THR A 83 -18.17 22.05 2.58
CA THR A 83 -18.16 23.08 1.53
C THR A 83 -16.78 23.71 1.35
N TYR A 84 -15.86 23.48 2.29
CA TYR A 84 -14.50 23.98 2.20
C TYR A 84 -13.74 23.36 1.01
N VAL A 85 -13.15 24.22 0.18
CA VAL A 85 -12.37 23.79 -0.99
C VAL A 85 -10.93 23.57 -0.56
N LEU A 86 -10.44 22.33 -0.69
CA LEU A 86 -9.08 21.98 -0.29
C LEU A 86 -8.04 22.72 -1.17
N PRO A 87 -7.17 23.56 -0.58
CA PRO A 87 -5.97 24.00 -1.28
C PRO A 87 -5.00 22.82 -1.40
N TYR A 88 -4.20 22.83 -2.45
CA TYR A 88 -3.16 21.83 -2.66
C TYR A 88 -1.92 22.46 -3.28
N GLN A 89 -0.79 21.81 -3.08
CA GLN A 89 0.47 22.13 -3.71
C GLN A 89 0.86 20.98 -4.64
N LYS A 90 1.27 21.32 -5.87
CA LYS A 90 1.92 20.39 -6.78
C LYS A 90 3.44 20.51 -6.60
N LEU A 91 4.11 19.38 -6.36
CA LEU A 91 5.55 19.28 -6.16
C LEU A 91 6.14 18.46 -7.33
N PRO A 92 6.89 19.06 -8.26
CA PRO A 92 7.51 18.31 -9.33
C PRO A 92 8.58 17.33 -8.80
N LEU A 93 8.63 16.15 -9.40
CA LEU A 93 9.67 15.13 -9.19
C LEU A 93 10.83 15.38 -10.18
N THR A 94 11.83 16.13 -9.73
CA THR A 94 13.01 16.43 -10.55
C THR A 94 13.94 15.21 -10.65
N ASN A 95 14.68 15.11 -11.76
CA ASN A 95 15.60 14.02 -12.10
C ASN A 95 15.00 12.64 -12.39
N LEU A 96 13.67 12.45 -12.34
CA LEU A 96 13.05 11.15 -12.64
C LEU A 96 13.39 10.68 -14.07
N ALA A 97 13.40 11.58 -15.05
CA ALA A 97 13.78 11.25 -16.43
C ALA A 97 15.21 10.69 -16.54
N ALA A 98 16.16 11.22 -15.76
CA ALA A 98 17.53 10.72 -15.76
C ALA A 98 17.64 9.30 -15.16
N LEU A 99 16.86 9.02 -14.11
CA LEU A 99 16.78 7.68 -13.52
C LEU A 99 16.10 6.68 -14.45
N ARG A 100 15.02 7.08 -15.15
CA ARG A 100 14.38 6.27 -16.20
C ARG A 100 15.37 5.89 -17.30
N ALA A 101 16.15 6.85 -17.79
CA ALA A 101 17.17 6.58 -18.80
C ALA A 101 18.21 5.55 -18.34
N LYS A 102 18.60 5.57 -17.05
CA LYS A 102 19.48 4.55 -16.47
C LYS A 102 18.84 3.16 -16.43
N MET A 103 17.56 3.06 -16.05
CA MET A 103 16.83 1.79 -16.07
C MET A 103 16.73 1.24 -17.49
N THR A 104 16.41 2.08 -18.47
CA THR A 104 16.37 1.71 -19.89
C THR A 104 17.73 1.21 -20.38
N ALA A 105 18.82 1.87 -20.00
CA ALA A 105 20.18 1.43 -20.34
C ALA A 105 20.55 0.06 -19.72
N LEU A 106 19.88 -0.34 -18.64
CA LEU A 106 19.98 -1.67 -18.00
C LEU A 106 18.97 -2.68 -18.56
N GLY A 107 18.28 -2.35 -19.65
CA GLY A 107 17.29 -3.21 -20.29
C GLY A 107 15.97 -3.36 -19.52
N GLN A 108 15.73 -2.52 -18.51
CA GLN A 108 14.46 -2.52 -17.75
C GLN A 108 13.48 -1.50 -18.34
N ARG A 109 12.18 -1.80 -18.28
CA ARG A 109 11.13 -0.95 -18.86
C ARG A 109 10.29 -0.34 -17.74
N TYR A 110 10.53 0.93 -17.41
CA TYR A 110 9.73 1.70 -16.45
C TYR A 110 8.24 1.73 -16.83
N GLU A 111 7.36 1.55 -15.86
CA GLU A 111 5.90 1.74 -16.02
C GLU A 111 5.37 2.87 -15.13
N GLY A 112 5.59 2.80 -13.82
CA GLY A 112 5.06 3.76 -12.84
C GLY A 112 5.89 3.84 -11.55
N LEU A 113 5.55 4.79 -10.69
CA LEU A 113 5.95 4.80 -9.28
C LEU A 113 4.82 4.15 -8.48
N GLU A 114 5.12 3.23 -7.57
CA GLU A 114 4.07 2.38 -6.95
C GLU A 114 3.95 2.49 -5.44
N ALA A 115 4.89 3.15 -4.79
CA ALA A 115 4.86 3.31 -3.34
C ALA A 115 5.70 4.51 -2.94
N MET A 116 5.36 5.12 -1.81
CA MET A 116 6.11 6.22 -1.23
C MET A 116 6.36 5.97 0.26
N LEU A 117 7.56 6.30 0.72
CA LEU A 117 7.85 6.45 2.13
C LEU A 117 8.63 7.73 2.38
N VAL A 118 8.13 8.56 3.30
CA VAL A 118 8.89 9.68 3.84
C VAL A 118 9.53 9.28 5.17
N ALA A 119 10.84 9.46 5.27
CA ALA A 119 11.62 9.20 6.46
C ALA A 119 12.51 10.40 6.78
N LYS A 120 12.01 11.27 7.66
CA LYS A 120 12.57 12.61 7.91
C LYS A 120 12.53 13.43 6.62
N ASP A 121 13.68 13.89 6.14
CA ASP A 121 13.84 14.69 4.93
C ASP A 121 14.06 13.85 3.66
N ALA A 122 14.26 12.54 3.81
CA ALA A 122 14.38 11.61 2.69
C ALA A 122 13.01 11.10 2.27
N VAL A 123 12.81 10.99 0.96
CA VAL A 123 11.67 10.29 0.37
C VAL A 123 12.16 9.14 -0.48
N TYR A 124 11.48 8.01 -0.38
CA TYR A 124 11.74 6.80 -1.14
C TYR A 124 10.54 6.49 -2.02
N PHE A 125 10.83 6.02 -3.23
CA PHE A 125 9.80 5.56 -4.16
C PHE A 125 10.15 4.17 -4.67
N SER A 126 9.18 3.28 -4.77
CA SER A 126 9.32 2.10 -5.61
C SER A 126 8.97 2.44 -7.05
N VAL A 127 9.50 1.66 -7.98
CA VAL A 127 9.23 1.76 -9.42
C VAL A 127 8.72 0.43 -9.93
N GLU A 128 7.58 0.48 -10.61
CA GLU A 128 7.12 -0.62 -11.43
C GLU A 128 7.90 -0.72 -12.73
N THR A 129 8.11 -1.96 -13.15
CA THR A 129 8.67 -2.24 -14.46
C THR A 129 7.89 -3.37 -15.13
N ALA A 130 7.79 -3.30 -16.46
CA ALA A 130 7.04 -4.25 -17.28
C ALA A 130 7.31 -5.70 -16.87
N THR A 131 6.27 -6.53 -16.92
CA THR A 131 6.33 -7.95 -16.49
C THR A 131 7.64 -8.69 -16.87
N PRO A 132 8.17 -8.59 -18.12
CA PRO A 132 9.41 -9.26 -18.52
C PRO A 132 10.71 -8.69 -17.92
N SER A 133 10.66 -7.53 -17.29
CA SER A 133 11.81 -6.91 -16.60
C SER A 133 12.18 -7.76 -15.38
N THR A 134 13.47 -7.90 -15.10
CA THR A 134 13.95 -8.74 -13.99
C THR A 134 13.90 -8.01 -12.65
N ASN A 135 13.92 -6.67 -12.67
CA ASN A 135 14.00 -5.86 -11.47
C ASN A 135 13.01 -4.69 -11.52
N CYS A 136 12.33 -4.49 -10.39
CA CYS A 136 11.84 -3.18 -9.99
C CYS A 136 12.99 -2.35 -9.40
N TYR A 137 12.70 -1.11 -9.00
CA TYR A 137 13.72 -0.26 -8.38
C TYR A 137 13.19 0.49 -7.16
N LEU A 138 14.12 0.81 -6.26
CA LEU A 138 13.92 1.82 -5.25
C LEU A 138 14.72 3.07 -5.62
N LEU A 139 14.03 4.21 -5.60
CA LEU A 139 14.60 5.54 -5.74
C LEU A 139 14.69 6.21 -4.38
N LYS A 140 15.63 7.14 -4.25
CA LYS A 140 15.75 8.02 -3.09
C LYS A 140 15.78 9.46 -3.58
N GLY A 141 15.16 10.36 -2.83
CA GLY A 141 15.24 11.79 -3.03
C GLY A 141 15.16 12.56 -1.73
N HIS A 142 15.13 13.88 -1.87
CA HIS A 142 14.89 14.82 -0.79
C HIS A 142 13.56 15.53 -1.02
N LEU A 143 12.71 15.56 0.01
CA LEU A 143 11.44 16.28 -0.01
C LEU A 143 11.70 17.74 0.39
N GLY A 144 11.74 18.63 -0.60
CA GLY A 144 11.86 20.06 -0.39
C GLY A 144 10.51 20.77 -0.29
N PRO A 145 10.50 22.08 0.04
CA PRO A 145 9.27 22.85 0.19
C PRO A 145 8.52 23.09 -1.13
N SER A 146 9.20 23.00 -2.29
CA SER A 146 8.62 23.29 -3.60
C SER A 146 8.80 22.20 -4.65
N ALA A 147 9.59 21.15 -4.35
CA ALA A 147 9.87 20.06 -5.27
C ALA A 147 10.42 18.85 -4.50
N VAL A 148 10.35 17.68 -5.15
CA VAL A 148 11.12 16.51 -4.75
C VAL A 148 12.34 16.42 -5.68
N VAL A 149 13.53 16.27 -5.09
CA VAL A 149 14.78 16.14 -5.85
C VAL A 149 15.30 14.72 -5.70
N LEU A 150 15.19 13.93 -6.78
CA LEU A 150 15.68 12.56 -6.78
C LEU A 150 17.21 12.52 -6.91
N ASP A 151 17.85 11.69 -6.09
CA ASP A 151 19.28 11.43 -6.11
C ASP A 151 19.60 10.51 -7.30
N THR A 152 20.16 11.09 -8.36
CA THR A 152 20.54 10.32 -9.55
C THR A 152 21.63 9.27 -9.29
N THR A 153 22.34 9.33 -8.16
CA THR A 153 23.34 8.34 -7.77
C THR A 153 22.75 7.16 -7.01
N PHE A 154 21.48 7.26 -6.58
CA PHE A 154 20.75 6.20 -5.91
C PHE A 154 19.76 5.52 -6.86
N LEU A 155 20.07 4.29 -7.26
CA LEU A 155 19.19 3.43 -8.03
C LEU A 155 19.40 2.00 -7.54
N LEU A 156 18.55 1.55 -6.63
CA LEU A 156 18.68 0.23 -6.01
C LEU A 156 17.77 -0.76 -6.75
N PRO A 157 18.32 -1.75 -7.48
CA PRO A 157 17.51 -2.80 -8.08
C PRO A 157 16.89 -3.70 -7.02
N LEU A 158 15.61 -4.03 -7.20
CA LEU A 158 14.85 -4.97 -6.39
C LEU A 158 14.37 -6.10 -7.31
N ALA A 159 14.87 -7.31 -7.09
CA ALA A 159 14.49 -8.45 -7.92
C ALA A 159 13.00 -8.78 -7.77
N LYS A 160 12.33 -9.02 -8.89
CA LYS A 160 10.93 -9.47 -8.89
C LYS A 160 10.83 -10.93 -8.46
N PRO A 161 9.71 -11.35 -7.87
CA PRO A 161 9.51 -12.75 -7.55
C PRO A 161 9.28 -13.53 -8.85
N VAL A 162 9.60 -14.82 -8.82
CA VAL A 162 9.40 -15.74 -9.93
C VAL A 162 8.50 -16.90 -9.50
N ALA A 163 7.71 -17.42 -10.43
CA ALA A 163 6.93 -18.62 -10.25
C ALA A 163 7.84 -19.87 -10.21
N ALA A 164 7.25 -21.04 -9.93
CA ALA A 164 7.99 -22.30 -9.79
C ALA A 164 8.75 -22.72 -11.07
N ASP A 165 8.28 -22.27 -12.24
CA ASP A 165 8.92 -22.50 -13.54
C ASP A 165 9.98 -21.44 -13.89
N GLY A 166 10.23 -20.49 -13.00
CA GLY A 166 11.16 -19.38 -13.19
C GLY A 166 10.60 -18.20 -13.97
N SER A 167 9.34 -18.23 -14.41
CA SER A 167 8.69 -17.09 -15.07
C SER A 167 8.42 -15.94 -14.10
N HIS A 168 8.42 -14.70 -14.59
CA HIS A 168 8.02 -13.56 -13.79
C HIS A 168 6.53 -13.59 -13.52
N ILE A 169 6.17 -13.39 -12.25
CA ILE A 169 4.76 -13.26 -11.86
C ILE A 169 4.26 -11.91 -12.39
N TYR A 170 3.12 -11.96 -13.09
CA TYR A 170 2.44 -10.78 -13.60
C TYR A 170 2.16 -9.79 -12.46
N ASN A 171 2.41 -8.50 -12.70
CA ASN A 171 2.13 -7.40 -11.76
C ASN A 171 2.52 -7.76 -10.30
N ALA A 172 3.75 -8.24 -10.10
CA ALA A 172 4.27 -8.56 -8.77
C ALA A 172 5.40 -7.59 -8.42
N GLY A 173 5.10 -6.29 -8.56
CA GLY A 173 5.98 -5.19 -8.21
C GLY A 173 6.04 -4.94 -6.70
N PHE A 174 6.60 -3.80 -6.30
CA PHE A 174 6.65 -3.38 -4.90
C PHE A 174 5.69 -2.21 -4.67
N GLU A 175 4.50 -2.48 -4.15
CA GLU A 175 3.45 -1.48 -3.91
C GLU A 175 3.40 -0.95 -2.47
N ALA A 176 4.31 -1.42 -1.62
CA ALA A 176 4.37 -0.95 -0.24
C ALA A 176 5.80 -0.77 0.26
N LEU A 177 6.03 0.34 0.97
CA LEU A 177 7.26 0.64 1.68
C LEU A 177 6.98 0.91 3.15
N ALA A 178 7.84 0.44 4.04
CA ALA A 178 7.70 0.72 5.47
C ALA A 178 9.03 0.93 6.18
N LYS A 179 9.00 1.70 7.26
CA LYS A 179 10.14 1.84 8.19
C LYS A 179 9.77 1.29 9.56
N ALA A 180 10.58 0.37 10.06
CA ALA A 180 10.54 -0.06 11.46
C ALA A 180 11.91 0.19 12.09
N ASN A 181 11.94 1.07 13.09
CA ASN A 181 13.20 1.59 13.66
C ASN A 181 14.06 2.21 12.54
N GLU A 182 15.32 1.81 12.36
CA GLU A 182 16.20 2.30 11.29
C GLU A 182 16.23 1.37 10.06
N ARG A 183 15.31 0.39 9.99
CA ARG A 183 15.22 -0.58 8.91
C ARG A 183 14.12 -0.17 7.94
N LEU A 184 14.46 -0.18 6.64
CA LEU A 184 13.53 0.07 5.55
C LEU A 184 13.12 -1.27 4.94
N PHE A 185 11.84 -1.42 4.62
CA PHE A 185 11.29 -2.62 4.02
C PHE A 185 10.51 -2.30 2.76
N ALA A 186 10.58 -3.20 1.77
CA ALA A 186 9.77 -3.17 0.57
C ALA A 186 8.96 -4.46 0.47
N PHE A 187 7.67 -4.33 0.17
CA PHE A 187 6.72 -5.42 0.12
C PHE A 187 6.21 -5.57 -1.31
N PHE A 188 6.12 -6.82 -1.76
CA PHE A 188 5.50 -7.13 -3.04
C PHE A 188 4.00 -6.86 -2.98
N GLU A 189 3.43 -6.47 -4.12
CA GLU A 189 1.98 -6.48 -4.37
C GLU A 189 1.40 -7.86 -4.07
N PHE A 190 2.01 -8.91 -4.63
CA PHE A 190 1.66 -10.31 -4.37
C PHE A 190 2.58 -10.94 -3.33
N ASN A 191 2.04 -11.58 -2.28
CA ASN A 191 2.87 -12.27 -1.29
C ASN A 191 2.28 -13.63 -0.86
N SER A 192 1.88 -14.42 -1.87
CA SER A 192 1.42 -15.81 -1.71
C SER A 192 2.10 -16.73 -2.74
N PHE A 193 3.43 -16.71 -2.77
CA PHE A 193 4.27 -17.54 -3.61
C PHE A 193 4.25 -19.02 -3.17
N PRO A 194 4.42 -19.97 -4.12
CA PRO A 194 4.44 -21.41 -3.81
C PRO A 194 5.55 -21.86 -2.86
N SER A 195 6.69 -21.16 -2.82
CA SER A 195 7.89 -21.57 -2.08
C SER A 195 8.03 -20.82 -0.75
N GLN A 196 8.41 -19.55 -0.79
CA GLN A 196 8.63 -18.72 0.38
C GLN A 196 8.05 -17.33 0.15
N ASN A 197 7.31 -16.86 1.14
CA ASN A 197 6.76 -15.51 1.22
C ASN A 197 7.70 -14.61 2.01
N TYR A 198 7.97 -13.42 1.50
CA TYR A 198 8.95 -12.52 2.08
C TYR A 198 8.73 -11.07 1.67
N ALA A 199 9.29 -10.16 2.47
CA ALA A 199 9.54 -8.78 2.11
C ALA A 199 11.05 -8.57 1.98
N TYR A 200 11.49 -7.50 1.33
CA TYR A 200 12.89 -7.12 1.35
C TYR A 200 13.18 -6.14 2.47
N GLU A 201 14.16 -6.44 3.32
CA GLU A 201 14.86 -5.43 4.10
C GLU A 201 15.96 -4.80 3.25
N LEU A 202 15.97 -3.48 3.27
CA LEU A 202 16.87 -2.65 2.48
C LEU A 202 17.98 -2.12 3.41
N ALA A 203 19.23 -2.43 3.07
CA ALA A 203 20.37 -2.04 3.88
C ALA A 203 20.55 -0.51 3.85
N GLY A 204 20.38 0.12 5.02
CA GLY A 204 20.75 1.50 5.30
C GLY A 204 20.08 2.55 4.40
N ALA A 205 19.02 3.18 4.93
CA ALA A 205 18.50 4.46 4.42
C ALA A 205 19.61 5.53 4.23
N ALA A 206 20.72 5.38 4.95
CA ALA A 206 21.92 6.22 4.90
C ALA A 206 23.01 5.72 3.91
N GLY A 207 22.67 5.52 2.64
CA GLY A 207 23.64 5.63 1.53
C GLY A 207 24.62 4.45 1.32
N ARG A 208 24.89 4.17 0.04
CA ARG A 208 26.02 3.38 -0.50
C ARG A 208 26.29 1.99 0.13
N GLY A 209 25.32 1.39 0.81
CA GLY A 209 25.42 0.01 1.26
C GLY A 209 25.44 -0.92 0.05
N LYS A 210 26.59 -1.55 -0.24
CA LYS A 210 26.75 -2.62 -1.25
C LYS A 210 25.98 -3.91 -0.90
N ASN A 211 25.25 -3.92 0.20
CA ASN A 211 24.59 -5.12 0.68
C ASN A 211 23.29 -5.30 -0.10
N PRO A 212 23.09 -6.45 -0.74
CA PRO A 212 21.87 -6.72 -1.47
C PRO A 212 20.66 -6.69 -0.51
N PRO A 213 19.46 -6.34 -1.01
CA PRO A 213 18.22 -6.51 -0.27
C PRO A 213 18.14 -7.90 0.37
N ARG A 214 17.83 -7.96 1.65
CA ARG A 214 17.78 -9.21 2.41
C ARG A 214 16.32 -9.67 2.54
N PRO A 215 15.97 -10.92 2.16
CA PRO A 215 14.63 -11.42 2.40
C PRO A 215 14.33 -11.52 3.90
N VAL A 216 13.13 -11.09 4.28
CA VAL A 216 12.55 -11.20 5.60
C VAL A 216 11.27 -12.00 5.48
N PRO A 217 11.15 -13.15 6.15
CA PRO A 217 9.95 -13.99 6.04
C PRO A 217 8.66 -13.20 6.27
N PHE A 218 7.66 -13.46 5.46
CA PHE A 218 6.31 -12.95 5.61
C PHE A 218 5.37 -14.16 5.62
N SER A 219 4.44 -14.21 6.56
CA SER A 219 3.30 -15.13 6.50
C SER A 219 2.58 -14.99 5.14
N PRO A 220 2.18 -16.09 4.48
CA PRO A 220 1.45 -16.02 3.22
C PRO A 220 0.26 -15.08 3.34
N LEU A 221 0.12 -14.15 2.40
CA LEU A 221 -0.94 -13.16 2.41
C LEU A 221 -1.82 -13.36 1.17
N PRO A 222 -3.11 -13.69 1.34
CA PRO A 222 -4.05 -13.73 0.24
C PRO A 222 -4.28 -12.31 -0.28
N PHE A 223 -4.50 -12.18 -1.58
CA PHE A 223 -4.75 -10.91 -2.27
C PHE A 223 -3.56 -9.94 -2.18
N ARG A 224 -3.73 -8.78 -2.79
CA ARG A 224 -2.66 -7.83 -3.05
C ARG A 224 -2.43 -6.88 -1.88
N ILE A 225 -1.20 -6.45 -1.65
CA ILE A 225 -0.90 -5.25 -0.85
C ILE A 225 -0.73 -4.09 -1.81
N THR A 226 -1.59 -3.09 -1.70
CA THR A 226 -1.55 -1.93 -2.61
C THR A 226 -0.98 -0.65 -1.99
N ASP A 227 -0.94 -0.56 -0.65
CA ASP A 227 -0.12 0.42 0.10
C ASP A 227 -0.11 0.03 1.59
N MET A 228 0.79 0.63 2.38
CA MET A 228 0.79 0.48 3.83
C MET A 228 1.31 1.71 4.58
N THR A 229 0.86 1.84 5.83
CA THR A 229 1.24 2.94 6.71
C THR A 229 1.62 2.45 8.10
N ALA A 230 2.58 3.10 8.75
CA ALA A 230 2.97 2.77 10.12
C ALA A 230 1.91 3.22 11.12
N THR A 231 1.52 2.34 12.03
CA THR A 231 0.51 2.60 13.07
C THR A 231 1.03 2.40 14.49
N GLY A 232 2.25 1.89 14.63
CA GLY A 232 2.92 1.73 15.90
C GLY A 232 4.34 1.21 15.73
N ARG A 233 5.02 0.96 16.84
CA ARG A 233 6.33 0.30 16.79
C ARG A 233 6.13 -1.10 16.22
N ASN A 234 6.75 -1.36 15.06
CA ASN A 234 6.65 -2.63 14.35
C ASN A 234 5.24 -3.03 13.90
N HIS A 235 4.27 -2.11 13.93
CA HIS A 235 2.90 -2.33 13.44
C HIS A 235 2.61 -1.41 12.26
N PHE A 236 1.98 -1.98 11.26
CA PHE A 236 1.59 -1.32 10.03
C PHE A 236 0.15 -1.69 9.69
N THR A 237 -0.59 -0.76 9.11
CA THR A 237 -1.88 -1.08 8.49
C THR A 237 -1.69 -1.06 6.98
N ALA A 238 -2.09 -2.14 6.32
CA ALA A 238 -1.98 -2.28 4.88
C ALA A 238 -3.36 -2.46 4.25
N ILE A 239 -3.50 -1.97 3.02
CA ILE A 239 -4.63 -2.31 2.17
C ILE A 239 -4.42 -3.73 1.67
N ASN A 240 -5.46 -4.57 1.74
CA ASN A 240 -5.44 -5.92 1.21
C ASN A 240 -6.59 -6.11 0.21
N TYR A 241 -6.27 -6.03 -1.07
CA TYR A 241 -7.24 -5.87 -2.14
C TYR A 241 -7.20 -7.03 -3.15
N PHE A 242 -8.36 -7.58 -3.45
CA PHE A 242 -8.57 -8.52 -4.55
C PHE A 242 -9.36 -7.84 -5.65
N PHE A 243 -8.74 -7.75 -6.82
CA PHE A 243 -9.42 -7.43 -8.06
C PHE A 243 -9.86 -8.73 -8.74
N LYS A 244 -11.13 -8.80 -9.14
CA LYS A 244 -11.71 -10.01 -9.74
C LYS A 244 -11.17 -10.40 -11.11
N GLY A 245 -10.23 -9.62 -11.66
CA GLY A 245 -9.80 -9.58 -13.06
C GLY A 245 -9.70 -10.94 -13.77
N GLU A 246 -9.69 -10.87 -15.10
CA GLU A 246 -9.59 -12.05 -15.97
C GLU A 246 -8.18 -12.17 -16.55
N GLY A 247 -7.88 -13.29 -17.21
CA GLY A 247 -6.56 -13.50 -17.82
C GLY A 247 -5.44 -13.58 -16.78
N ASP A 248 -4.42 -12.75 -16.94
CA ASP A 248 -3.21 -12.77 -16.11
C ASP A 248 -3.47 -12.41 -14.64
N ASP A 249 -4.52 -11.62 -14.35
CA ASP A 249 -4.99 -11.32 -12.99
C ASP A 249 -5.47 -12.57 -12.22
N ALA A 250 -5.73 -13.68 -12.92
CA ALA A 250 -6.14 -14.92 -12.26
C ALA A 250 -5.08 -15.46 -11.28
N VAL A 251 -3.82 -15.01 -11.38
CA VAL A 251 -2.74 -15.38 -10.45
C VAL A 251 -3.02 -14.96 -9.01
N TYR A 252 -3.85 -13.93 -8.79
CA TYR A 252 -4.24 -13.46 -7.44
C TYR A 252 -5.39 -14.24 -6.81
N ARG A 253 -5.99 -15.18 -7.55
CA ARG A 253 -7.12 -15.98 -7.05
C ARG A 253 -6.60 -17.00 -6.06
N THR A 254 -7.22 -17.03 -4.87
CA THR A 254 -6.90 -18.05 -3.88
C THR A 254 -7.41 -19.42 -4.32
N PRO A 255 -6.69 -20.52 -4.03
CA PRO A 255 -7.16 -21.87 -4.29
C PRO A 255 -8.52 -22.16 -3.64
N ALA A 256 -9.34 -23.05 -4.21
CA ALA A 256 -10.68 -23.35 -3.69
C ALA A 256 -10.71 -23.80 -2.22
N ALA A 257 -9.63 -24.43 -1.74
CA ALA A 257 -9.48 -24.88 -0.35
C ALA A 257 -9.06 -23.77 0.63
N ASP A 258 -8.67 -22.58 0.15
CA ASP A 258 -8.28 -21.45 0.99
C ASP A 258 -9.50 -20.83 1.68
N ALA A 259 -9.38 -20.55 2.97
CA ALA A 259 -10.46 -19.98 3.77
C ALA A 259 -10.89 -18.57 3.31
N ASN A 260 -10.04 -17.84 2.59
CA ASN A 260 -10.32 -16.51 2.04
C ASN A 260 -11.05 -16.58 0.69
N THR A 261 -11.14 -17.73 0.03
CA THR A 261 -11.85 -17.87 -1.25
C THR A 261 -13.32 -17.47 -1.15
N LYS A 262 -13.97 -17.74 -0.01
CA LYS A 262 -15.36 -17.33 0.25
C LYS A 262 -15.56 -15.80 0.30
N LEU A 263 -14.49 -15.02 0.48
CA LEU A 263 -14.56 -13.55 0.50
C LEU A 263 -14.68 -13.00 -0.92
N ILE A 264 -14.11 -13.71 -1.88
CA ILE A 264 -13.96 -13.25 -3.27
C ILE A 264 -14.82 -14.02 -4.26
N ALA A 265 -15.41 -15.15 -3.87
CA ALA A 265 -16.24 -15.98 -4.75
C ALA A 265 -17.57 -16.32 -4.10
N ASP A 266 -18.65 -16.16 -4.86
CA ASP A 266 -19.99 -16.60 -4.50
C ASP A 266 -20.56 -17.44 -5.65
N ASN A 267 -20.92 -18.70 -5.37
CA ASN A 267 -21.41 -19.65 -6.37
C ASN A 267 -20.56 -19.75 -7.65
N GLY A 268 -19.23 -19.67 -7.50
CA GLY A 268 -18.28 -19.73 -8.63
C GLY A 268 -18.07 -18.41 -9.39
N VAL A 269 -18.74 -17.33 -8.98
CA VAL A 269 -18.57 -15.99 -9.56
C VAL A 269 -17.65 -15.15 -8.67
N PHE A 270 -16.56 -14.64 -9.24
CA PHE A 270 -15.63 -13.77 -8.53
C PHE A 270 -16.15 -12.33 -8.40
N LYS A 271 -15.89 -11.71 -7.24
CA LYS A 271 -16.19 -10.31 -6.91
C LYS A 271 -14.96 -9.63 -6.32
N ASN A 272 -14.86 -8.32 -6.51
CA ASN A 272 -13.83 -7.52 -5.85
C ASN A 272 -14.01 -7.57 -4.33
N TYR A 273 -12.92 -7.47 -3.61
CA TYR A 273 -12.92 -7.48 -2.15
C TYR A 273 -11.78 -6.63 -1.61
N CYS A 274 -12.06 -5.82 -0.59
CA CYS A 274 -11.06 -5.00 0.07
C CYS A 274 -11.22 -5.08 1.59
N ARG A 275 -10.09 -5.22 2.28
CA ARG A 275 -10.00 -5.08 3.73
C ARG A 275 -8.73 -4.33 4.11
N LEU A 276 -8.71 -3.84 5.34
CA LEU A 276 -7.48 -3.48 6.04
C LEU A 276 -6.98 -4.67 6.83
N ILE A 277 -5.65 -4.80 6.91
CA ILE A 277 -4.96 -5.76 7.76
C ILE A 277 -3.98 -5.04 8.68
N ASP A 278 -3.77 -5.58 9.88
CA ASP A 278 -2.64 -5.22 10.75
C ASP A 278 -1.48 -6.16 10.43
N VAL A 279 -0.33 -5.59 10.08
CA VAL A 279 0.92 -6.29 9.80
C VAL A 279 1.88 -6.00 10.95
N GLU A 280 2.38 -7.06 11.59
CA GLU A 280 3.30 -6.98 12.73
C GLU A 280 4.67 -7.55 12.34
N LEU A 281 5.73 -6.78 12.59
CA LEU A 281 7.10 -7.26 12.58
C LEU A 281 7.48 -7.78 13.97
N LYS A 282 7.50 -9.11 14.13
CA LYS A 282 7.89 -9.76 15.38
C LYS A 282 9.19 -10.55 15.19
N GLY A 283 10.23 -10.17 15.94
CA GLY A 283 11.57 -10.70 15.74
C GLY A 283 12.12 -10.27 14.37
N ASN A 284 12.14 -11.21 13.42
CA ASN A 284 12.61 -10.97 12.06
C ASN A 284 11.67 -11.57 11.01
N ALA A 285 10.36 -11.57 11.30
CA ALA A 285 9.33 -12.04 10.39
C ALA A 285 8.08 -11.15 10.49
N PHE A 286 7.40 -11.01 9.36
CA PHE A 286 6.11 -10.34 9.27
C PHE A 286 4.97 -11.36 9.40
N SER A 287 3.97 -10.99 10.17
CA SER A 287 2.69 -11.68 10.27
C SER A 287 1.56 -10.68 10.11
N TRP A 288 0.35 -11.16 9.83
CA TRP A 288 -0.78 -10.28 9.61
C TRP A 288 -2.06 -10.85 10.23
N LYS A 289 -3.02 -9.97 10.48
CA LYS A 289 -4.40 -10.33 10.85
C LYS A 289 -5.40 -9.35 10.21
N PRO A 290 -6.63 -9.77 9.89
CA PRO A 290 -7.68 -8.86 9.45
C PRO A 290 -7.93 -7.77 10.49
N LEU A 291 -8.08 -6.53 10.03
CA LEU A 291 -8.40 -5.38 10.87
C LEU A 291 -9.86 -4.94 10.68
N TRP A 292 -10.26 -4.69 9.43
CA TRP A 292 -11.58 -4.18 9.09
C TRP A 292 -11.89 -4.42 7.61
N GLU A 293 -13.16 -4.68 7.27
CA GLU A 293 -13.60 -4.86 5.88
C GLU A 293 -14.33 -3.61 5.39
N PHE A 294 -14.07 -3.21 4.14
CA PHE A 294 -14.78 -2.07 3.58
C PHE A 294 -16.27 -2.40 3.42
N PRO A 295 -17.18 -1.45 3.66
CA PRO A 295 -18.60 -1.68 3.38
C PRO A 295 -18.83 -1.77 1.87
N VAL A 296 -19.93 -2.42 1.48
CA VAL A 296 -20.30 -2.70 0.08
C VAL A 296 -20.09 -1.51 -0.88
N PRO A 297 -20.48 -0.25 -0.54
CA PRO A 297 -20.28 0.88 -1.45
C PRO A 297 -18.82 1.14 -1.82
N TYR A 298 -17.87 0.80 -0.95
CA TYR A 298 -16.43 1.07 -1.12
C TYR A 298 -15.61 -0.18 -1.46
N MET A 299 -16.22 -1.36 -1.46
CA MET A 299 -15.54 -2.65 -1.64
C MET A 299 -14.79 -2.80 -2.98
N SER A 300 -15.31 -2.14 -4.03
CA SER A 300 -14.85 -2.34 -5.42
C SER A 300 -14.02 -1.21 -6.00
N TYR A 301 -13.63 -0.22 -5.19
CA TYR A 301 -12.69 0.82 -5.60
C TYR A 301 -11.28 0.24 -5.68
N ASN A 302 -10.48 0.67 -6.66
CA ASN A 302 -9.06 0.30 -6.75
C ASN A 302 -8.25 1.12 -5.73
N TRP A 303 -8.32 0.73 -4.45
CA TRP A 303 -7.63 1.42 -3.36
C TRP A 303 -6.12 1.17 -3.43
N GLU A 304 -5.33 2.23 -3.57
CA GLU A 304 -3.89 2.17 -3.85
C GLU A 304 -3.07 3.12 -2.95
N GLY A 305 -3.70 3.75 -1.96
CA GLY A 305 -2.96 4.58 -1.01
C GLY A 305 -3.60 4.66 0.36
N ILE A 306 -2.79 4.59 1.42
CA ILE A 306 -3.21 4.67 2.82
C ILE A 306 -2.23 5.49 3.67
N ALA A 307 -2.76 6.38 4.53
CA ALA A 307 -1.94 7.05 5.52
C ALA A 307 -2.65 7.18 6.87
N ALA A 308 -1.98 6.77 7.95
CA ALA A 308 -2.51 6.89 9.31
C ALA A 308 -2.56 8.36 9.75
N TYR A 309 -3.70 8.77 10.32
CA TYR A 309 -3.90 10.13 10.80
C TYR A 309 -4.99 10.22 11.88
N ASN A 310 -4.69 10.88 13.01
CA ASN A 310 -5.62 11.11 14.13
C ASN A 310 -6.40 9.85 14.58
N GLY A 311 -5.72 8.70 14.62
CA GLY A 311 -6.31 7.43 15.02
C GLY A 311 -7.18 6.74 13.95
N GLY A 312 -7.35 7.37 12.79
CA GLY A 312 -7.98 6.82 11.59
C GLY A 312 -7.01 6.72 10.40
N TYR A 313 -7.55 6.65 9.20
CA TYR A 313 -6.77 6.51 7.96
C TYR A 313 -7.33 7.38 6.83
N PHE A 314 -6.46 8.09 6.12
CA PHE A 314 -6.78 8.53 4.77
C PHE A 314 -6.60 7.36 3.81
N ILE A 315 -7.54 7.17 2.88
CA ILE A 315 -7.46 6.16 1.82
C ILE A 315 -7.86 6.77 0.49
N ILE A 316 -7.07 6.51 -0.55
CA ILE A 316 -7.31 7.03 -1.90
C ILE A 316 -7.33 5.88 -2.91
N ASN A 317 -8.23 5.97 -3.90
CA ASN A 317 -8.18 5.07 -5.03
C ASN A 317 -7.24 5.65 -6.10
N ASP A 318 -6.69 4.76 -6.91
CA ASP A 318 -5.94 5.14 -8.10
C ASP A 318 -6.88 5.82 -9.11
N LYS A 319 -7.44 5.06 -10.05
CA LYS A 319 -8.26 5.57 -11.15
C LYS A 319 -9.67 5.05 -11.09
N TYR A 320 -9.83 3.76 -10.83
CA TYR A 320 -11.10 3.07 -11.01
C TYR A 320 -12.03 3.19 -9.80
N THR A 321 -13.17 3.83 -10.04
CA THR A 321 -14.39 3.71 -9.22
C THR A 321 -15.26 2.55 -9.72
N PRO A 322 -16.26 2.09 -8.94
CA PRO A 322 -17.10 0.95 -9.34
C PRO A 322 -17.86 1.13 -10.65
N ALA A 323 -18.07 2.38 -11.08
CA ALA A 323 -18.72 2.72 -12.35
C ALA A 323 -18.16 4.03 -12.91
N ARG A 324 -18.27 4.19 -14.23
CA ARG A 324 -17.94 5.44 -14.95
C ARG A 324 -18.98 6.54 -14.65
N PRO A 325 -18.62 7.83 -14.77
CA PRO A 325 -17.26 8.33 -15.02
C PRO A 325 -16.33 8.05 -13.84
N TYR A 326 -15.09 7.66 -14.16
CA TYR A 326 -14.08 7.42 -13.14
C TYR A 326 -13.61 8.73 -12.51
N ARG A 327 -13.24 8.65 -11.23
CA ARG A 327 -12.71 9.76 -10.45
C ARG A 327 -11.79 9.25 -9.36
N THR A 328 -10.83 10.07 -8.95
CA THR A 328 -10.12 9.83 -7.70
C THR A 328 -11.02 10.24 -6.53
N THR A 329 -11.12 9.38 -5.52
CA THR A 329 -11.88 9.55 -4.30
C THR A 329 -10.92 9.43 -3.12
N LEU A 330 -10.95 10.41 -2.23
CA LEU A 330 -10.25 10.38 -0.95
C LEU A 330 -11.28 10.16 0.17
N LEU A 331 -11.05 9.15 1.00
CA LEU A 331 -11.81 8.87 2.21
C LEU A 331 -10.96 9.16 3.45
N TYR A 332 -11.61 9.58 4.52
CA TYR A 332 -11.10 9.45 5.88
C TYR A 332 -11.90 8.38 6.61
N LEU A 333 -11.22 7.32 7.05
CA LEU A 333 -11.76 6.26 7.90
C LEU A 333 -11.56 6.64 9.36
N GLN A 334 -12.61 7.13 10.00
CA GLN A 334 -12.59 7.54 11.40
C GLN A 334 -12.82 6.33 12.30
N ALA A 335 -11.86 6.00 13.16
CA ALA A 335 -12.04 4.92 14.13
C ALA A 335 -13.07 5.29 15.20
N HIS A 336 -13.91 4.32 15.57
CA HIS A 336 -14.76 4.43 16.76
C HIS A 336 -13.86 4.47 18.01
N LYS A 337 -14.26 5.31 18.98
CA LYS A 337 -13.53 5.46 20.25
C LYS A 337 -13.80 4.34 21.23
#